data_AF-A0A3A7LAG6-F1
#
_entry.id   AF-A0A3A7LAG6-F1
#
_cell.length_a   1.000
_cell.length_b   1.000
_cell.length_c   1.000
_cell.angle_alpha   90.00
_cell.angle_beta   90.00
_cell.angle_gamma   90.00
#
_symmetry.space_group_name_H-M   'P 1'
#
loop_
_entity.id
_entity.type
_entity.pdbx_description
1 polymer ?
#
loop_
_entity_poly.entity_id
_entity_poly.type
_entity_poly.pdbx_seq_one_letter_code
_entity_poly.pdbx_strand_id
1 'polypeptide(L)'
;MPSILNEEEIFNHVKETSIICFSRLVEELKDSLIQNFEDEELLSARELCQRILKCSKNTADKYYLNNASFPFIQQGNERRYPKKAVEKWIEENSRKR
;
A
#
# COMPACT_ATOMS: atom_id res chain seq x y z
N MET A 1 -41.17 -30.65 20.67
CA MET A 1 -41.39 -29.19 20.62
C MET A 1 -40.03 -28.55 20.44
N PRO A 2 -39.77 -27.76 19.38
CA PRO A 2 -38.48 -27.11 19.23
C PRO A 2 -38.35 -26.02 20.30
N SER A 3 -37.27 -26.06 21.08
CA SER A 3 -36.91 -25.04 22.05
C SER A 3 -36.59 -23.76 21.29
N ILE A 4 -37.35 -22.70 21.57
CA ILE A 4 -37.05 -21.34 21.12
C ILE A 4 -35.75 -20.96 21.83
N LEU A 5 -34.67 -20.79 21.07
CA LEU A 5 -33.40 -20.28 21.60
C LEU A 5 -33.67 -18.97 22.32
N ASN A 6 -33.15 -18.85 23.55
CA ASN A 6 -33.34 -17.62 24.31
C ASN A 6 -32.56 -16.47 23.63
N GLU A 7 -32.94 -15.22 23.88
CA GLU A 7 -32.29 -14.05 23.26
C GLU A 7 -30.78 -13.99 23.52
N GLU A 8 -30.34 -14.52 24.65
CA GLU A 8 -28.94 -14.59 25.07
C GLU A 8 -28.12 -15.62 24.26
N GLU A 9 -28.73 -16.77 23.93
CA GLU A 9 -28.17 -17.80 23.06
C GLU A 9 -28.07 -17.31 21.62
N ILE A 10 -29.07 -16.58 21.14
CA ILE A 10 -29.04 -15.94 19.82
C ILE A 10 -27.91 -14.90 19.77
N PHE A 11 -27.80 -14.05 20.79
CA PHE A 11 -26.75 -13.04 20.87
C PHE A 11 -25.35 -13.67 20.91
N ASN A 12 -25.15 -14.71 21.72
CA ASN A 12 -23.89 -15.42 21.81
C ASN A 12 -23.53 -16.11 20.48
N HIS A 13 -24.50 -16.75 19.82
CA HIS A 13 -24.27 -17.38 18.53
C HIS A 13 -23.87 -16.36 17.45
N VAL A 14 -24.57 -15.22 17.38
CA VAL A 14 -24.26 -14.11 16.44
C VAL A 14 -22.86 -13.53 16.72
N LYS A 15 -22.49 -13.40 18.00
CA LYS A 15 -21.17 -12.92 18.41
C LYS A 15 -20.07 -13.88 17.98
N GLU A 16 -20.24 -15.18 18.22
CA GLU A 16 -19.29 -16.21 17.79
C GLU A 16 -19.15 -16.26 16.26
N THR A 17 -20.26 -16.23 15.52
CA THR A 17 -20.20 -16.19 14.05
C THR A 17 -19.50 -14.94 13.55
N SER A 18 -19.76 -13.79 14.17
CA SER A 18 -19.10 -12.52 13.80
C SER A 18 -17.58 -12.59 14.02
N ILE A 19 -17.13 -13.17 15.13
CA ILE A 19 -15.70 -13.37 15.43
C ILE A 19 -15.06 -14.30 14.40
N ILE A 20 -15.72 -15.41 14.05
CA ILE A 20 -15.21 -16.37 13.06
C ILE A 20 -15.11 -15.70 11.69
N CYS A 21 -16.16 -15.01 11.24
CA CYS A 21 -16.14 -14.28 9.97
C CYS A 21 -15.03 -13.22 9.92
N PHE A 22 -14.82 -12.48 11.02
CA PHE A 22 -13.75 -11.49 11.10
C PHE A 22 -12.36 -12.13 11.05
N SER A 23 -12.13 -13.21 11.81
CA SER A 23 -10.85 -13.93 11.79
C SER A 23 -10.52 -14.47 10.40
N ARG A 24 -11.51 -14.99 9.68
CA ARG A 24 -11.34 -15.50 8.31
C ARG A 24 -11.00 -14.37 7.33
N LEU A 25 -11.68 -13.23 7.44
CA LEU A 25 -11.36 -12.05 6.63
C LEU A 25 -9.93 -11.56 6.89
N VAL A 26 -9.47 -11.55 8.14
CA VAL A 26 -8.10 -11.15 8.49
C VAL A 26 -7.08 -12.11 7.87
N GLU A 27 -7.29 -13.41 7.93
CA GLU A 27 -6.40 -14.40 7.29
C GLU A 27 -6.37 -14.25 5.77
N GLU A 28 -7.53 -14.04 5.11
CA GLU A 28 -7.60 -13.82 3.66
C GLU A 28 -6.90 -12.52 3.22
N LEU A 29 -6.98 -11.47 4.04
CA LEU A 29 -6.31 -10.19 3.77
C LEU A 29 -4.81 -10.22 4.06
N LYS A 30 -4.37 -11.08 4.98
CA LYS A 30 -2.98 -11.16 5.43
C LYS A 30 -2.03 -11.44 4.26
N ASP A 31 -2.33 -12.43 3.44
CA ASP A 31 -1.48 -12.79 2.30
C ASP A 31 -1.43 -11.68 1.25
N SER A 32 -2.56 -11.01 0.99
CA SER A 32 -2.62 -9.89 0.05
C SER A 32 -1.84 -8.67 0.56
N LEU A 33 -1.91 -8.39 1.87
CA LEU A 33 -1.14 -7.30 2.46
C LEU A 33 0.36 -7.63 2.47
N ILE A 34 0.75 -8.84 2.88
CA ILE A 34 2.16 -9.28 2.91
C ILE A 34 2.78 -9.19 1.52
N GLN A 35 2.12 -9.72 0.48
CA GLN A 35 2.61 -9.64 -0.91
C GLN A 35 2.78 -8.20 -1.42
N ASN A 36 1.94 -7.27 -0.95
CA ASN A 36 2.05 -5.86 -1.35
C ASN A 36 3.20 -5.13 -0.64
N PHE A 37 3.60 -5.57 0.56
CA PHE A 37 4.65 -4.92 1.35
C PHE A 37 6.03 -5.57 1.23
N GLU A 38 6.14 -6.88 0.99
CA GLU A 38 7.43 -7.59 1.00
C GLU A 38 8.30 -7.30 -0.25
N ASP A 39 7.70 -6.92 -1.39
CA ASP A 39 8.43 -6.67 -2.64
C ASP A 39 8.58 -5.19 -3.03
N GLU A 40 8.24 -4.26 -2.13
CA GLU A 40 8.36 -2.81 -2.45
C GLU A 40 9.80 -2.33 -2.30
N GLU A 41 10.51 -2.29 -3.43
CA GLU A 41 11.88 -1.79 -3.49
C GLU A 41 11.93 -0.26 -3.26
N LEU A 42 12.62 0.15 -2.18
CA LEU A 42 12.84 1.55 -1.85
C LEU A 42 14.14 2.09 -2.48
N LEU A 43 14.00 2.94 -3.49
CA LEU A 43 15.12 3.52 -4.22
C LEU A 43 15.61 4.80 -3.55
N SER A 44 16.93 5.03 -3.59
CA SER A 44 17.52 6.35 -3.35
C SER A 44 17.24 7.30 -4.52
N ALA A 45 17.41 8.62 -4.30
CA ALA A 45 17.29 9.61 -5.38
C ALA A 45 18.19 9.27 -6.59
N ARG A 46 19.40 8.75 -6.33
CA ARG A 46 20.35 8.36 -7.36
C ARG A 46 19.84 7.17 -8.17
N GLU A 47 19.36 6.13 -7.50
CA GLU A 47 18.84 4.92 -8.16
C GLU A 47 17.58 5.22 -8.94
N LEU A 48 16.68 6.04 -8.39
CA LEU A 48 15.49 6.52 -9.06
C LEU A 48 15.84 7.21 -10.40
N CYS A 49 16.79 8.14 -10.37
CA CYS A 49 17.26 8.85 -11.55
C CYS A 49 17.89 7.91 -12.59
N GLN A 50 18.66 6.92 -12.16
CA GLN A 50 19.38 5.99 -13.05
C GLN A 50 18.47 4.89 -13.64
N ARG A 51 17.52 4.39 -12.86
CA ARG A 51 16.71 3.23 -13.23
C ARG A 51 15.41 3.63 -13.91
N ILE A 52 14.72 4.64 -13.39
CA ILE A 52 13.37 5.00 -13.82
C ILE A 52 13.37 6.27 -14.67
N LEU A 53 13.77 7.41 -14.08
CA LEU A 53 13.61 8.72 -14.74
C LEU A 53 14.62 8.97 -15.87
N LYS A 54 15.72 8.20 -15.92
CA LYS A 54 16.82 8.31 -16.89
C LYS A 54 17.33 9.75 -17.07
N CYS A 55 17.38 10.53 -15.98
CA CYS A 55 17.74 11.94 -16.02
C CYS A 55 18.74 12.30 -14.91
N SER A 56 19.28 13.52 -14.97
CA SER A 56 20.17 14.02 -13.91
C SER A 56 19.38 14.33 -12.64
N LYS A 57 20.03 14.23 -11.47
CA LYS A 57 19.40 14.57 -10.19
C LYS A 57 18.83 15.99 -10.17
N ASN A 58 19.54 16.96 -10.73
CA ASN A 58 19.08 18.36 -10.80
C ASN A 58 17.79 18.50 -11.63
N THR A 59 17.69 17.74 -12.73
CA THR A 59 16.47 17.68 -13.55
C THR A 59 15.35 17.00 -12.77
N ALA A 60 15.64 15.89 -12.08
CA ALA A 60 14.68 15.18 -11.26
C ALA A 60 14.10 16.08 -10.15
N ASP A 61 14.97 16.78 -9.41
CA ASP A 61 14.56 17.71 -8.35
C ASP A 61 13.66 18.82 -8.89
N LYS A 62 14.01 19.42 -10.03
CA LYS A 62 13.27 20.55 -10.61
C LYS A 62 11.86 20.17 -11.10
N TYR A 63 11.70 19.01 -11.72
CA TYR A 63 10.47 18.64 -12.41
C TYR A 63 9.62 17.60 -11.69
N TYR A 64 10.22 16.78 -10.83
CA TYR A 64 9.56 15.65 -10.19
C TYR A 64 9.64 15.71 -8.67
N LEU A 65 10.84 15.70 -8.08
CA LEU A 65 11.01 15.45 -6.63
C LEU A 65 10.56 16.62 -5.74
N ASN A 66 10.46 17.84 -6.28
CA ASN A 66 9.89 18.99 -5.58
C ASN A 66 8.38 19.12 -5.77
N ASN A 67 7.75 18.25 -6.56
CA ASN A 67 6.29 18.24 -6.67
C ASN A 67 5.69 17.58 -5.42
N ALA A 68 4.77 18.28 -4.75
CA ALA A 68 4.11 17.79 -3.54
C ALA A 68 3.35 16.46 -3.76
N SER A 69 2.93 16.19 -4.99
CA SER A 69 2.23 14.96 -5.37
C SER A 69 3.17 13.80 -5.73
N PHE A 70 4.49 14.01 -5.76
CA PHE A 70 5.44 12.95 -6.13
C PHE A 70 5.62 11.97 -4.96
N PRO A 71 5.56 10.64 -5.20
CA PRO A 71 5.59 9.66 -4.12
C PRO A 71 6.98 9.54 -3.50
N PHE A 72 7.08 9.81 -2.20
CA PHE A 72 8.30 9.60 -1.41
C PHE A 72 7.97 9.18 0.03
N ILE A 73 8.93 8.54 0.69
CA ILE A 73 8.91 8.20 2.11
C ILE A 73 10.12 8.85 2.76
N GLN A 74 9.91 9.50 3.90
CA GLN A 74 11.00 10.05 4.71
C GLN A 74 11.55 8.94 5.63
N GLN A 75 12.79 8.52 5.42
CA GLN A 75 13.48 7.54 6.27
C GLN A 75 14.66 8.23 6.98
N GLY A 76 14.41 8.69 8.20
CA GLY A 76 15.36 9.55 8.93
C GLY A 76 15.54 10.89 8.22
N ASN A 77 16.77 11.22 7.85
CA ASN A 77 17.11 12.45 7.13
C ASN A 77 17.09 12.30 5.59
N GLU A 78 16.86 11.09 5.07
CA GLU A 78 16.87 10.83 3.63
C GLU A 78 15.47 10.57 3.08
N ARG A 79 15.24 11.00 1.84
CA ARG A 79 14.05 10.62 1.06
C ARG A 79 14.32 9.32 0.31
N ARG A 80 13.40 8.37 0.45
CA ARG A 80 13.34 7.11 -0.30
C ARG A 80 12.12 7.09 -1.20
N TYR A 81 12.24 6.40 -2.32
CA TYR A 81 11.25 6.43 -3.39
C TYR A 81 10.76 5.00 -3.65
N PRO A 82 9.51 4.67 -3.28
CA PRO A 82 8.94 3.37 -3.56
C PRO A 82 8.80 3.18 -5.07
N LYS A 83 9.46 2.14 -5.61
CA LYS A 83 9.56 1.91 -7.05
C LYS A 83 8.19 1.84 -7.72
N LYS A 84 7.26 1.01 -7.21
CA LYS A 84 5.96 0.80 -7.85
C LYS A 84 5.11 2.06 -7.80
N ALA A 85 5.16 2.78 -6.69
CA ALA A 85 4.42 4.05 -6.55
C ALA A 85 4.93 5.10 -7.54
N VAL A 86 6.25 5.20 -7.71
CA VAL A 86 6.84 6.12 -8.69
C VAL A 86 6.49 5.72 -10.13
N GLU A 87 6.57 4.44 -10.48
CA GLU A 87 6.19 3.94 -11.81
C GLU A 87 4.73 4.28 -12.12
N LYS A 88 3.81 3.99 -11.18
CA LYS A 88 2.40 4.33 -11.31
C LYS A 88 2.16 5.84 -11.46
N TRP A 89 2.84 6.65 -10.65
CA TRP A 89 2.74 8.11 -10.75
C TRP A 89 3.21 8.60 -12.13
N ILE A 90 4.28 8.03 -12.67
CA ILE A 90 4.76 8.37 -14.01
C ILE A 90 3.71 7.97 -15.06
N GLU A 91 3.13 6.77 -14.98
CA GLU A 91 2.07 6.35 -15.91
C GLU A 91 0.84 7.28 -15.88
N GLU A 92 0.45 7.76 -14.70
CA GLU A 92 -0.68 8.66 -14.52
C GLU A 92 -0.39 10.09 -14.99
N ASN A 93 0.84 10.57 -14.80
CA ASN A 93 1.23 11.96 -15.10
C ASN A 93 1.92 12.13 -16.46
N SER A 94 2.37 11.04 -17.09
CA SER A 94 2.80 11.07 -18.49
C SER A 94 1.56 11.02 -19.38
N ARG A 95 1.28 12.13 -20.06
CA ARG A 95 0.19 12.17 -21.05
C ARG A 95 0.44 11.07 -22.08
N LYS A 96 -0.48 10.11 -22.19
CA LYS A 96 -0.58 9.24 -23.38
C LYS A 96 -0.72 10.17 -24.59
N ARG A 97 0.34 10.27 -25.39
CA ARG A 97 0.29 10.90 -26.71
C ARG A 97 -0.36 9.95 -27.69
#